data_AF-A0A5C4YBH2-F1
#
_entry.id   AF-A0A5C4YBH2-F1
#
_cell.length_a   1.000
_cell.length_b   1.000
_cell.length_c   1.000
_cell.angle_alpha   90.00
_cell.angle_beta   90.00
_cell.angle_gamma   90.00
#
_symmetry.space_group_name_H-M   'P 1'
#
loop_
_entity.id
_entity.type
_entity.pdbx_description
1 polymer ?
#
loop_
_entity_poly.entity_id
_entity_poly.type
_entity_poly.pdbx_seq_one_letter_code
_entity_poly.pdbx_strand_id
1 'polypeptide(L)'
;PPMTREQREENVKQAKAMGEKAKVSVRNIRKDANDAVKKLEKDKAISEDEAKKAYDEVQKLTDTYTAKIDESVKNKESELLKV
;
A
#
# COMPACT_ATOMS: atom_id res chain seq x y z
N PRO A 1 -0.80 -4.03 -33.50
CA PRO A 1 -1.67 -2.83 -33.64
C PRO A 1 -1.57 -1.95 -32.40
N PRO A 2 -1.48 -0.62 -32.54
CA PRO A 2 -1.58 0.28 -31.39
C PRO A 2 -2.96 0.13 -30.73
N MET A 3 -3.02 0.34 -29.43
CA MET A 3 -4.29 0.33 -28.70
C MET A 3 -5.19 1.48 -29.17
N THR A 4 -6.51 1.24 -29.18
CA THR A 4 -7.49 2.31 -29.35
C THR A 4 -7.56 3.17 -28.08
N ARG A 5 -8.14 4.37 -28.20
CA ARG A 5 -8.36 5.26 -27.05
C ARG A 5 -9.24 4.60 -25.98
N GLU A 6 -10.31 3.93 -26.38
CA GLU A 6 -11.23 3.22 -25.48
C GLU A 6 -10.50 2.11 -24.69
N GLN A 7 -9.63 1.35 -25.35
CA GLN A 7 -8.83 0.32 -24.69
C GLN A 7 -7.85 0.91 -23.67
N ARG A 8 -7.28 2.10 -23.94
CA ARG A 8 -6.40 2.80 -23.00
C ARG A 8 -7.16 3.28 -21.78
N GLU A 9 -8.32 3.88 -21.97
CA GLU A 9 -9.19 4.35 -20.89
C GLU A 9 -9.65 3.20 -19.99
N GLU A 10 -9.99 2.04 -20.56
CA GLU A 10 -10.34 0.84 -19.78
C GLU A 10 -9.16 0.31 -18.96
N ASN A 11 -7.96 0.24 -19.56
CA ASN A 11 -6.76 -0.18 -18.84
C ASN A 11 -6.39 0.79 -17.70
N VAL A 12 -6.65 2.09 -17.84
CA VAL A 12 -6.46 3.07 -16.76
C VAL A 12 -7.40 2.76 -15.58
N LYS A 13 -8.68 2.44 -15.84
CA LYS A 13 -9.61 2.05 -14.76
C LYS A 13 -9.14 0.80 -14.03
N GLN A 14 -8.67 -0.19 -14.77
CA GLN A 14 -8.12 -1.42 -14.20
C GLN A 14 -6.89 -1.14 -13.32
N ALA A 15 -5.97 -0.30 -13.78
CA ALA A 15 -4.78 0.09 -13.00
C ALA A 15 -5.17 0.76 -11.67
N LYS A 16 -6.16 1.66 -11.69
CA LYS A 16 -6.69 2.31 -10.48
C LYS A 16 -7.33 1.30 -9.52
N ALA A 17 -8.15 0.39 -10.03
CA ALA A 17 -8.76 -0.67 -9.21
C ALA A 17 -7.70 -1.59 -8.56
N MET A 18 -6.64 -1.95 -9.29
CA MET A 18 -5.52 -2.71 -8.74
C MET A 18 -4.78 -1.92 -7.65
N GLY A 19 -4.55 -0.62 -7.86
CA GLY A 19 -3.95 0.27 -6.85
C GLY A 19 -4.75 0.32 -5.55
N GLU A 20 -6.07 0.49 -5.63
CA GLU A 20 -6.93 0.48 -4.44
C GLU A 20 -6.89 -0.86 -3.71
N LYS A 21 -6.94 -1.98 -4.44
CA LYS A 21 -6.82 -3.32 -3.85
C LYS A 21 -5.47 -3.50 -3.14
N ALA A 22 -4.38 -3.04 -3.75
CA ALA A 22 -3.05 -3.09 -3.13
C ALA A 22 -2.99 -2.25 -1.84
N LYS A 23 -3.57 -1.04 -1.83
CA LYS A 23 -3.65 -0.21 -0.62
C LYS A 23 -4.47 -0.86 0.49
N VAL A 24 -5.57 -1.54 0.15
CA VAL A 24 -6.34 -2.34 1.14
C VAL A 24 -5.48 -3.45 1.73
N SER A 25 -4.73 -4.19 0.91
CA SER A 25 -3.80 -5.23 1.39
C SER A 25 -2.74 -4.66 2.33
N VAL A 26 -2.14 -3.52 2.02
CA VAL A 26 -1.16 -2.84 2.90
C VAL A 26 -1.79 -2.48 4.26
N ARG A 27 -3.03 -1.96 4.27
CA ARG A 27 -3.73 -1.63 5.51
C ARG A 27 -4.06 -2.86 6.37
N ASN A 28 -4.39 -3.98 5.74
CA ASN A 28 -4.61 -5.25 6.45
C ASN A 28 -3.32 -5.75 7.09
N ILE A 29 -2.21 -5.75 6.34
CA ILE A 29 -0.89 -6.14 6.87
C ILE A 29 -0.48 -5.25 8.05
N ARG A 30 -0.71 -3.93 7.96
CA ARG A 30 -0.48 -3.00 9.08
C ARG A 30 -1.27 -3.42 10.32
N LYS A 31 -2.55 -3.75 10.16
CA LYS A 31 -3.40 -4.19 11.26
C LYS A 31 -2.84 -5.45 11.90
N ASP A 32 -2.51 -6.46 11.10
CA ASP A 32 -1.98 -7.73 11.59
C ASP A 32 -0.64 -7.54 12.32
N ALA A 33 0.24 -6.68 11.79
CA ALA A 33 1.50 -6.32 12.44
C ALA A 33 1.28 -5.62 13.80
N ASN A 34 0.36 -4.65 13.85
CA ASN A 34 0.04 -3.95 15.10
C ASN A 34 -0.58 -4.88 16.13
N ASP A 35 -1.45 -5.80 15.71
CA ASP A 35 -2.04 -6.82 16.60
C ASP A 35 -0.96 -7.76 17.15
N ALA A 36 0.07 -8.10 16.35
CA ALA A 36 1.22 -8.88 16.80
C ALA A 36 2.08 -8.11 17.83
N VAL A 37 2.39 -6.83 17.59
CA VAL A 37 3.11 -5.97 18.55
C VAL A 37 2.36 -5.90 19.87
N LYS A 38 1.04 -5.64 19.83
CA LYS A 38 0.18 -5.59 21.00
C LYS A 38 0.17 -6.90 21.79
N LYS A 39 0.24 -8.05 21.10
CA LYS A 39 0.34 -9.35 21.75
C LYS A 39 1.67 -9.51 22.47
N LEU A 40 2.78 -9.20 21.81
CA LEU A 40 4.12 -9.28 22.40
C LEU A 40 4.26 -8.39 23.65
N GLU A 41 3.68 -7.19 23.60
CA GLU A 41 3.64 -6.26 24.73
C GLU A 41 2.86 -6.85 25.93
N LYS A 42 1.67 -7.42 25.68
CA LYS A 42 0.86 -8.09 26.71
C LYS A 42 1.56 -9.30 27.32
N ASP A 43 2.25 -10.06 26.48
CA ASP A 43 3.04 -11.23 26.88
C ASP A 43 4.34 -10.82 27.60
N LYS A 44 4.60 -9.51 27.76
CA LYS A 44 5.82 -8.91 28.33
C LYS A 44 7.10 -9.37 27.63
N ALA A 45 6.98 -9.78 26.36
CA ALA A 45 8.11 -10.16 25.52
C ALA A 45 8.88 -8.93 24.99
N ILE A 46 8.22 -7.76 24.98
CA ILE A 46 8.79 -6.46 24.66
C ILE A 46 8.32 -5.41 25.68
N SER A 47 9.10 -4.35 25.84
CA SER A 47 8.77 -3.17 26.63
C SER A 47 7.80 -2.23 25.88
N GLU A 48 7.19 -1.28 26.61
CA GLU A 48 6.33 -0.24 26.03
C GLU A 48 7.10 0.65 25.03
N ASP A 49 8.37 0.98 25.34
CA ASP A 49 9.24 1.74 24.45
C ASP A 49 9.55 1.00 23.14
N GLU A 50 9.77 -0.32 23.21
CA GLU A 50 9.96 -1.16 22.03
C GLU A 50 8.68 -1.29 21.22
N ALA A 51 7.53 -1.46 21.87
CA ALA A 51 6.23 -1.50 21.20
C ALA A 51 5.96 -0.19 20.45
N LYS A 52 6.23 0.96 21.09
CA LYS A 52 6.09 2.28 20.46
C LYS A 52 6.96 2.43 19.22
N LYS A 53 8.24 2.04 19.30
CA LYS A 53 9.14 2.04 18.13
C LYS A 53 8.62 1.14 17.01
N ALA A 54 8.13 -0.05 17.34
CA ALA A 54 7.58 -0.97 16.34
C ALA A 54 6.34 -0.38 15.63
N TYR A 55 5.43 0.27 16.37
CA TYR A 55 4.28 0.95 15.76
C TYR A 55 4.72 2.08 14.81
N ASP A 56 5.70 2.88 15.20
CA ASP A 56 6.24 3.96 14.36
C ASP A 56 6.89 3.42 13.08
N GLU A 57 7.63 2.31 13.16
CA GLU A 57 8.24 1.66 12.00
C GLU A 57 7.18 1.06 11.06
N VAL A 58 6.18 0.36 11.61
CA VAL A 58 5.05 -0.18 10.84
C VAL A 58 4.32 0.96 10.12
N GLN A 59 4.09 2.09 10.78
CA GLN A 59 3.44 3.25 10.17
C GLN A 59 4.29 3.85 9.04
N LYS A 60 5.59 4.06 9.25
CA LYS A 60 6.52 4.53 8.20
C LYS A 60 6.52 3.63 6.97
N LEU A 61 6.56 2.31 7.17
CA LEU A 61 6.50 1.35 6.07
C LEU A 61 5.15 1.41 5.34
N THR A 62 4.05 1.48 6.08
CA THR A 62 2.70 1.62 5.51
C THR A 62 2.61 2.85 4.61
N ASP A 63 3.08 4.00 5.08
CA ASP A 63 3.04 5.27 4.34
C ASP A 63 3.95 5.20 3.11
N THR A 64 5.15 4.64 3.26
CA THR A 64 6.10 4.45 2.16
C THR A 64 5.51 3.61 1.03
N TYR A 65 4.91 2.46 1.35
CA TYR A 65 4.36 1.58 0.33
C TYR A 65 3.04 2.10 -0.26
N THR A 66 2.23 2.83 0.52
CA THR A 66 1.05 3.53 -0.01
C THR A 66 1.45 4.56 -1.06
N ALA A 67 2.45 5.39 -0.76
CA ALA A 67 2.98 6.39 -1.70
C ALA A 67 3.55 5.73 -2.97
N LYS A 68 4.30 4.64 -2.85
CA LYS A 68 4.81 3.87 -4.00
C LYS A 68 3.70 3.30 -4.88
N ILE A 69 2.59 2.85 -4.28
CA ILE A 69 1.43 2.36 -5.03
C ILE A 69 0.80 3.51 -5.81
N ASP A 70 0.55 4.65 -5.17
CA ASP A 70 -0.05 5.82 -5.82
C ASP A 70 0.85 6.34 -6.96
N GLU A 71 2.17 6.39 -6.76
CA GLU A 71 3.14 6.75 -7.79
C GLU A 71 3.11 5.76 -8.97
N SER A 72 3.09 4.45 -8.70
CA SER A 72 3.04 3.42 -9.73
C SER A 72 1.77 3.51 -10.58
N VAL A 73 0.61 3.72 -9.94
CA VAL A 73 -0.66 3.91 -10.64
C VAL A 73 -0.62 5.17 -11.50
N LYS A 74 -0.12 6.29 -10.97
CA LYS A 74 0.01 7.55 -11.71
C LYS A 74 0.93 7.42 -12.91
N ASN A 75 2.08 6.76 -12.74
CA ASN A 75 3.03 6.52 -13.82
C ASN A 75 2.38 5.64 -14.91
N LYS A 76 1.66 4.58 -14.51
CA LYS A 76 0.99 3.71 -15.47
C LYS A 76 -0.15 4.41 -16.21
N GLU A 77 -0.92 5.24 -15.52
CA GLU A 77 -1.94 6.08 -16.14
C GLU A 77 -1.34 7.03 -17.17
N SER A 78 -0.23 7.70 -16.83
CA SER A 78 0.45 8.58 -17.78
C SER A 78 1.02 7.84 -18.98
N GLU A 79 1.59 6.64 -18.79
CA GLU A 79 2.12 5.80 -19.87
C GLU A 79 1.00 5.35 -20.82
N LEU A 80 -0.14 4.94 -20.29
CA LEU A 80 -1.29 4.49 -21.10
C LEU A 80 -1.93 5.61 -21.91
N LEU A 81 -1.89 6.85 -21.40
CA LEU A 81 -2.50 8.03 -22.04
C LEU A 81 -1.53 8.81 -22.95
N LYS A 82 -0.22 8.65 -22.77
CA LYS A 82 0.77 9.21 -23.70
C LYS A 82 0.78 8.38 -25.00
N VAL A 83 0.75 9.09 -26.13
CA VAL A 83 0.95 8.54 -27.48
C VAL A 83 2.33 8.95 -27.96
#